data_AF-A0A961WM27-F1
#
_entry.id   AF-A0A961WM27-F1
#
_cell.length_a   1.000
_cell.length_b   1.000
_cell.length_c   1.000
_cell.angle_alpha   90.00
_cell.angle_beta   90.00
_cell.angle_gamma   90.00
#
_symmetry.space_group_name_H-M   'P 1'
#
loop_
_entity.id
_entity.type
_entity.pdbx_description
1 polymer ?
#
loop_
_entity_poly.entity_id
_entity_poly.type
_entity_poly.pdbx_seq_one_letter_code
_entity_poly.pdbx_strand_id
1 'polypeptide(L)'
;SGLIGLSPAYGAFVAGLVIGNSNLRTRVIPVIEPIQSVLLVVFFLSIGLLIDLNFIRMNWVDVLSVALIVIFAKTVLNVFLLRMTGHDRDTALIGGLSMAQIGEFSFVLAAAGLSSGALGYGNYRLAIAVIAITLLLSPAWMSIMHRIEDMASENYSSYREALSEAYHNEIETAGEGLYWVKVRRRALRMARAKRRGRKEAAKAEQMAALASLSPSAGEGEPAQHEQAGERPVQPHGDAGESAGDLGNLESPRRPDAV
;
A
#
# COMPACT_ATOMS: atom_id res chain seq x y z
N SER A 1 -36.97 -5.30 -31.80
CA SER A 1 -36.42 -6.66 -31.84
C SER A 1 -36.01 -6.97 -33.27
N GLY A 2 -34.82 -7.53 -33.53
CA GLY A 2 -34.37 -7.81 -34.91
C GLY A 2 -35.19 -8.91 -35.62
N LEU A 3 -34.89 -9.16 -36.90
CA LEU A 3 -35.58 -10.14 -37.78
C LEU A 3 -35.71 -11.56 -37.19
N ILE A 4 -34.86 -11.92 -36.22
CA ILE A 4 -34.78 -13.23 -35.56
C ILE A 4 -35.01 -13.15 -34.04
N GLY A 5 -35.57 -12.05 -33.53
CA GLY A 5 -35.86 -11.87 -32.11
C GLY A 5 -34.65 -11.58 -31.21
N LEU A 6 -33.43 -11.56 -31.74
CA LEU A 6 -32.21 -11.22 -31.00
C LEU A 6 -32.08 -9.71 -30.75
N SER A 7 -31.38 -9.37 -29.66
CA SER A 7 -31.02 -7.97 -29.37
C SER A 7 -29.98 -7.46 -30.38
N PRO A 8 -30.01 -6.16 -30.72
CA PRO A 8 -29.00 -5.57 -31.61
C PRO A 8 -27.56 -5.82 -31.14
N ALA A 9 -27.32 -5.73 -29.82
CA ALA A 9 -26.00 -5.96 -29.23
C ALA A 9 -25.51 -7.41 -29.46
N TYR A 10 -26.39 -8.39 -29.30
CA TYR A 10 -26.04 -9.79 -29.54
C TYR A 10 -25.78 -10.06 -31.03
N GLY A 11 -26.57 -9.47 -31.92
CA GLY A 11 -26.35 -9.56 -33.37
C GLY A 11 -24.99 -8.98 -33.79
N ALA A 12 -24.62 -7.82 -33.25
CA ALA A 12 -23.32 -7.20 -33.49
C ALA A 12 -22.16 -8.07 -32.96
N PHE A 13 -22.31 -8.68 -31.77
CA PHE A 13 -21.32 -9.59 -31.20
C PHE A 13 -21.11 -10.84 -32.08
N VAL A 14 -22.18 -11.48 -32.55
CA VAL A 14 -22.10 -12.65 -33.44
C VAL A 14 -21.46 -12.27 -34.77
N ALA A 15 -21.84 -11.14 -35.37
CA ALA A 15 -21.22 -10.64 -36.60
C ALA A 15 -19.71 -10.42 -36.40
N GLY A 16 -19.31 -9.85 -35.25
CA GLY A 16 -17.91 -9.68 -34.86
C GLY A 16 -17.15 -11.00 -34.76
N LEU A 17 -17.73 -12.03 -34.13
CA LEU A 17 -17.14 -13.37 -34.04
C LEU A 17 -16.95 -14.01 -35.42
N VAL A 18 -17.96 -13.94 -36.29
CA VAL A 18 -17.92 -14.50 -37.64
C VAL A 18 -16.85 -13.80 -38.49
N ILE A 19 -16.81 -12.46 -38.48
CA ILE A 19 -15.81 -11.68 -39.21
C ILE A 19 -14.41 -11.94 -38.64
N GLY A 20 -14.27 -11.97 -37.32
CA GLY A 20 -13.01 -12.18 -36.62
C GLY A 20 -12.38 -13.55 -36.89
N ASN A 21 -13.20 -14.58 -37.12
CA ASN A 21 -12.72 -15.92 -37.47
C ASN A 21 -12.59 -16.16 -38.99
N SER A 22 -12.81 -15.12 -39.82
CA SER A 22 -12.76 -15.23 -41.27
C SER A 22 -11.46 -14.69 -41.86
N ASN A 23 -11.16 -15.08 -43.10
CA ASN A 23 -10.07 -14.51 -43.90
C ASN A 23 -10.27 -13.00 -44.21
N LEU A 24 -11.46 -12.44 -43.93
CA LEU A 24 -11.75 -11.02 -44.12
C LEU A 24 -11.28 -10.15 -42.96
N ARG A 25 -10.92 -10.73 -41.80
CA ARG A 25 -10.48 -10.01 -40.60
C ARG A 25 -9.44 -8.93 -40.91
N THR A 26 -8.38 -9.27 -41.64
CA THR A 26 -7.27 -8.36 -41.95
C THR A 26 -7.66 -7.19 -42.85
N ARG A 27 -8.75 -7.31 -43.60
CA ARG A 27 -9.30 -6.22 -44.43
C ARG A 27 -10.34 -5.39 -43.69
N VAL A 28 -11.12 -6.02 -42.82
CA VAL A 28 -12.23 -5.36 -42.12
C VAL A 28 -11.74 -4.59 -40.89
N ILE A 29 -10.77 -5.12 -40.12
CA ILE A 29 -10.26 -4.46 -38.90
C ILE A 29 -9.83 -3.00 -39.15
N PRO A 30 -8.98 -2.70 -40.15
CA PRO A 30 -8.55 -1.32 -40.40
C PRO A 30 -9.70 -0.38 -40.80
N VAL A 31 -10.79 -0.92 -41.34
CA VAL A 31 -11.97 -0.15 -41.77
C VAL A 31 -12.89 0.16 -40.58
N ILE A 32 -12.98 -0.74 -39.59
CA ILE A 32 -13.84 -0.57 -38.41
C ILE A 32 -13.16 0.24 -37.30
N GLU A 33 -11.83 0.25 -37.22
CA GLU A 33 -11.08 0.92 -36.16
C GLU A 33 -11.38 2.44 -36.04
N PRO A 34 -11.49 3.21 -37.15
CA PRO A 34 -11.92 4.61 -37.07
C PRO A 34 -13.37 4.75 -36.57
N ILE A 35 -14.26 3.86 -36.99
CA ILE A 35 -15.68 3.86 -36.57
C ILE A 35 -15.77 3.59 -35.08
N GLN A 36 -15.03 2.59 -34.58
CA GLN A 36 -14.94 2.28 -33.16
C GLN A 36 -14.46 3.48 -32.36
N SER A 37 -13.43 4.19 -32.85
CA SER A 37 -12.89 5.38 -32.19
C SER A 37 -13.96 6.47 -32.05
N VAL A 38 -14.74 6.75 -33.10
CA VAL A 38 -15.84 7.72 -33.05
C VAL A 38 -16.95 7.24 -32.09
N LEU A 39 -17.31 5.96 -32.13
CA LEU A 39 -18.34 5.40 -31.25
C LEU A 39 -17.92 5.48 -29.77
N LEU A 40 -16.65 5.25 -29.44
CA LEU A 40 -16.12 5.42 -28.09
C LEU A 40 -16.24 6.87 -27.62
N VAL A 41 -15.87 7.84 -28.46
CA VAL A 41 -16.01 9.27 -28.12
C VAL A 41 -17.48 9.62 -27.85
N VAL A 42 -18.40 9.17 -28.70
CA VAL A 42 -19.84 9.40 -28.52
C VAL A 42 -20.37 8.70 -27.27
N PHE A 43 -19.90 7.50 -26.97
CA PHE A 43 -20.28 6.75 -25.77
C PHE A 43 -19.85 7.48 -24.49
N PHE A 44 -18.58 7.89 -24.40
CA PHE A 44 -18.09 8.62 -23.23
C PHE A 44 -18.73 10.01 -23.09
N LEU A 45 -18.99 10.71 -24.19
CA LEU A 45 -19.76 11.96 -24.17
C LEU A 45 -21.17 11.72 -23.62
N SER A 46 -21.84 10.66 -24.08
CA SER A 46 -23.19 10.32 -23.62
C SER A 46 -23.22 9.96 -22.13
N ILE A 47 -22.21 9.25 -21.62
CA ILE A 47 -22.06 9.01 -20.18
C ILE A 47 -21.92 10.33 -19.43
N GLY A 48 -21.07 11.25 -19.92
CA GLY A 48 -20.91 12.57 -19.33
C GLY A 48 -22.23 13.35 -19.21
N LEU A 49 -23.12 13.23 -20.19
CA LEU A 49 -24.45 13.85 -20.19
C LEU A 49 -25.46 13.13 -19.29
N LEU A 50 -25.29 11.82 -19.09
CA LEU A 50 -26.18 11.00 -18.27
C LEU A 50 -25.89 11.15 -16.76
N ILE A 51 -24.66 11.56 -16.41
CA ILE A 51 -24.25 11.80 -15.03
C ILE A 51 -24.97 13.02 -14.46
N ASP A 52 -25.73 12.81 -13.39
CA ASP A 52 -26.27 13.90 -12.58
C ASP A 52 -25.27 14.25 -11.45
N LEU A 53 -24.46 15.28 -11.69
CA LEU A 53 -23.48 15.79 -10.72
C LEU A 53 -24.12 16.30 -9.42
N ASN A 54 -25.36 16.79 -9.48
CA ASN A 54 -26.07 17.26 -8.30
C ASN A 54 -26.49 16.08 -7.42
N PHE A 55 -27.00 15.02 -8.04
CA PHE A 55 -27.31 13.76 -7.35
C PHE A 55 -26.08 13.15 -6.68
N ILE A 56 -24.93 13.10 -7.38
CA ILE A 56 -23.67 12.59 -6.82
C ILE A 56 -23.24 13.43 -5.62
N ARG A 57 -23.32 14.77 -5.73
CA ARG A 57 -22.94 15.66 -4.63
C ARG A 57 -23.81 15.45 -3.40
N MET A 58 -25.11 15.29 -3.57
CA MET A 58 -26.05 15.09 -2.46
C MET A 58 -25.91 13.70 -1.83
N ASN A 59 -25.63 12.66 -2.62
CA ASN A 59 -25.61 11.26 -2.20
C ASN A 59 -24.20 10.64 -2.30
N TRP A 60 -23.16 11.45 -2.11
CA TRP A 60 -21.78 11.02 -2.35
C TRP A 60 -21.37 9.83 -1.47
N VAL A 61 -21.92 9.75 -0.26
CA VAL A 61 -21.70 8.64 0.68
C VAL A 61 -22.32 7.34 0.14
N ASP A 62 -23.55 7.39 -0.37
CA ASP A 62 -24.23 6.23 -0.93
C ASP A 62 -23.55 5.74 -2.21
N VAL A 63 -23.16 6.68 -3.08
CA VAL A 63 -22.42 6.37 -4.31
C VAL A 63 -21.08 5.71 -3.98
N LEU A 64 -20.31 6.28 -3.05
CA LEU A 64 -18.99 5.76 -2.69
C LEU A 64 -19.08 4.41 -1.97
N SER A 65 -20.04 4.25 -1.05
CA SER A 65 -20.24 3.01 -0.32
C SER A 65 -20.66 1.87 -1.24
N VAL A 66 -21.62 2.11 -2.15
CA VAL A 66 -22.05 1.11 -3.13
C VAL A 66 -20.92 0.79 -4.10
N ALA A 67 -20.17 1.79 -4.59
CA ALA A 67 -19.01 1.54 -5.45
C ALA A 67 -17.98 0.63 -4.76
N LEU A 68 -17.65 0.93 -3.49
CA LEU A 68 -16.69 0.13 -2.73
C LEU A 68 -17.18 -1.29 -2.47
N ILE A 69 -18.46 -1.45 -2.12
CA ILE A 69 -19.08 -2.77 -1.93
C ILE A 69 -19.03 -3.58 -3.23
N VAL A 70 -19.41 -2.99 -4.36
CA VAL A 70 -19.42 -3.67 -5.65
C VAL A 70 -18.01 -4.07 -6.08
N ILE A 71 -17.03 -3.16 -5.96
CA ILE A 71 -15.64 -3.45 -6.28
C ILE A 71 -15.12 -4.58 -5.38
N PHE A 72 -15.30 -4.47 -4.07
CA PHE A 72 -14.82 -5.46 -3.11
C PHE A 72 -15.48 -6.83 -3.34
N ALA A 73 -16.81 -6.89 -3.45
CA ALA A 73 -17.54 -8.13 -3.68
C ALA A 73 -17.11 -8.79 -4.99
N LYS A 74 -16.96 -8.00 -6.07
CA LYS A 74 -16.49 -8.49 -7.37
C LYS A 74 -15.07 -9.02 -7.29
N THR A 75 -14.15 -8.29 -6.64
CA THR A 75 -12.77 -8.75 -6.45
C THR A 75 -12.73 -10.05 -5.66
N VAL A 76 -13.40 -10.14 -4.51
CA VAL A 76 -13.44 -11.36 -3.69
C VAL A 76 -13.98 -12.54 -4.50
N LEU A 77 -15.07 -12.34 -5.25
CA LEU A 77 -15.64 -13.37 -6.11
C LEU A 77 -14.64 -13.82 -7.18
N ASN A 78 -13.98 -12.89 -7.88
CA ASN A 78 -13.00 -13.22 -8.90
C ASN A 78 -11.82 -14.00 -8.31
N VAL A 79 -11.23 -13.53 -7.21
CA VAL A 79 -10.12 -14.22 -6.53
C VAL A 79 -10.54 -15.62 -6.10
N PHE A 80 -11.74 -15.76 -5.53
CA PHE A 80 -12.27 -17.07 -5.13
C PHE A 80 -12.41 -18.01 -6.34
N LEU A 81 -12.96 -17.54 -7.46
CA LEU A 81 -13.10 -18.32 -8.68
C LEU A 81 -11.74 -18.74 -9.25
N LEU A 82 -10.75 -17.84 -9.30
CA LEU A 82 -9.39 -18.16 -9.75
C LEU A 82 -8.69 -19.19 -8.84
N ARG A 83 -8.96 -19.13 -7.53
CA ARG A 83 -8.44 -20.15 -6.60
C ARG A 83 -9.09 -21.50 -6.79
N MET A 84 -10.39 -21.52 -7.10
CA MET A 84 -11.12 -22.76 -7.36
C MET A 84 -10.64 -23.45 -8.65
N THR A 85 -10.15 -22.67 -9.63
CA THR A 85 -9.56 -23.21 -10.87
C THR A 85 -8.09 -23.66 -10.70
N GLY A 86 -7.53 -23.57 -9.49
CA GLY A 86 -6.20 -24.10 -9.16
C GLY A 86 -5.05 -23.11 -9.25
N HIS A 87 -5.32 -21.80 -9.39
CA HIS A 87 -4.26 -20.79 -9.42
C HIS A 87 -3.70 -20.50 -8.01
N ASP A 88 -2.42 -20.12 -7.97
CA ASP A 88 -1.74 -19.70 -6.75
C ASP A 88 -2.37 -18.45 -6.13
N ARG A 89 -2.13 -18.23 -4.83
CA ARG A 89 -2.76 -17.13 -4.07
C ARG A 89 -2.49 -15.78 -4.69
N ASP A 90 -1.23 -15.57 -5.09
CA ASP A 90 -0.77 -14.30 -5.63
C ASP A 90 -1.41 -14.08 -7.00
N THR A 91 -1.30 -15.05 -7.91
CA THR A 91 -1.92 -15.01 -9.24
C THR A 91 -3.42 -14.76 -9.19
N ALA A 92 -4.13 -15.42 -8.26
CA ALA A 92 -5.56 -15.22 -8.10
C ALA A 92 -5.91 -13.82 -7.58
N LEU A 93 -5.13 -13.28 -6.64
CA LEU A 93 -5.31 -11.93 -6.11
C LEU A 93 -5.14 -10.88 -7.21
N ILE A 94 -4.08 -11.01 -8.00
CA ILE A 94 -3.73 -10.09 -9.08
C ILE A 94 -4.78 -10.16 -10.18
N GLY A 95 -5.03 -11.35 -10.72
CA GLY A 95 -6.04 -11.52 -11.78
C GLY A 95 -7.43 -11.08 -11.33
N GLY A 96 -7.80 -11.33 -10.06
CA GLY A 96 -9.07 -10.88 -9.51
C GLY A 96 -9.17 -9.35 -9.36
N LEU A 97 -8.06 -8.68 -9.05
CA LEU A 97 -7.98 -7.22 -8.89
C LEU A 97 -7.92 -6.50 -10.24
N SER A 98 -7.25 -7.09 -11.24
CA SER A 98 -7.24 -6.61 -12.63
C SER A 98 -8.63 -6.71 -13.28
N MET A 99 -9.45 -7.67 -12.85
CA MET A 99 -10.86 -7.82 -13.27
C MET A 99 -11.89 -7.01 -12.45
N ALA A 100 -11.44 -6.26 -11.43
CA ALA A 100 -12.34 -5.55 -10.51
C ALA A 100 -13.15 -4.44 -11.18
N GLN A 101 -12.68 -3.92 -12.31
CA GLN A 101 -13.29 -2.80 -13.02
C GLN A 101 -14.72 -3.10 -13.50
N ILE A 102 -15.65 -2.16 -13.30
CA ILE A 102 -17.00 -2.24 -13.86
C ILE A 102 -16.94 -1.89 -15.36
N GLY A 103 -17.47 -2.77 -16.20
CA GLY A 103 -17.44 -2.58 -17.67
C GLY A 103 -18.59 -1.74 -18.20
N GLU A 104 -18.41 -1.23 -19.42
CA GLU A 104 -19.35 -0.38 -20.17
C GLU A 104 -20.74 -1.03 -20.36
N PHE A 105 -20.79 -2.36 -20.48
CA PHE A 105 -22.04 -3.13 -20.58
C PHE A 105 -22.98 -2.92 -19.40
N SER A 106 -22.48 -2.49 -18.25
CA SER A 106 -23.30 -2.22 -17.07
C SER A 106 -24.31 -1.09 -17.33
N PHE A 107 -24.00 -0.15 -18.23
CA PHE A 107 -24.96 0.89 -18.65
C PHE A 107 -26.16 0.30 -19.39
N VAL A 108 -25.89 -0.65 -20.29
CA VAL A 108 -26.95 -1.34 -21.04
C VAL A 108 -27.83 -2.13 -20.08
N LEU A 109 -27.22 -2.81 -19.10
CA LEU A 109 -27.95 -3.56 -18.08
C LEU A 109 -28.78 -2.65 -17.17
N ALA A 110 -28.24 -1.50 -16.74
CA ALA A 110 -28.97 -0.53 -15.94
C ALA A 110 -30.17 0.06 -16.71
N ALA A 111 -30.00 0.40 -17.99
CA ALA A 111 -31.08 0.87 -18.84
C ALA A 111 -32.14 -0.22 -19.06
N ALA A 112 -31.73 -1.47 -19.30
CA ALA A 112 -32.64 -2.60 -19.41
C ALA A 112 -33.41 -2.84 -18.10
N GLY A 113 -32.73 -2.76 -16.95
CA GLY A 113 -33.33 -2.85 -15.62
C GLY A 113 -34.37 -1.77 -15.37
N LEU A 114 -34.12 -0.52 -15.79
CA LEU A 114 -35.11 0.55 -15.71
C LEU A 114 -36.31 0.28 -16.63
N SER A 115 -36.04 -0.13 -17.88
CA SER A 115 -37.10 -0.36 -18.89
C SER A 115 -38.02 -1.53 -18.54
N SER A 116 -37.49 -2.55 -17.84
CA SER A 116 -38.25 -3.71 -17.37
C SER A 116 -38.96 -3.49 -16.03
N GLY A 117 -38.74 -2.33 -15.38
CA GLY A 117 -39.26 -2.04 -14.04
C GLY A 117 -38.49 -2.73 -12.89
N ALA A 118 -37.43 -3.49 -13.19
CA ALA A 118 -36.59 -4.14 -12.18
C ALA A 118 -35.77 -3.12 -11.35
N LEU A 119 -35.44 -1.97 -11.94
CA LEU A 119 -34.79 -0.85 -11.26
C LEU A 119 -35.75 0.33 -11.18
N GLY A 120 -35.99 0.83 -9.96
CA GLY A 120 -36.60 2.13 -9.74
C GLY A 120 -35.68 3.28 -10.18
N TYR A 121 -36.26 4.44 -10.46
CA TYR A 121 -35.52 5.61 -10.97
C TYR A 121 -34.37 6.07 -10.04
N GLY A 122 -34.55 5.97 -8.72
CA GLY A 122 -33.49 6.27 -7.74
C GLY A 122 -32.30 5.31 -7.85
N ASN A 123 -32.56 4.00 -7.91
CA ASN A 123 -31.53 2.97 -8.06
C ASN A 123 -30.83 3.06 -9.42
N TYR A 124 -31.57 3.42 -10.47
CA TYR A 124 -30.99 3.69 -11.78
C TYR A 124 -29.97 4.84 -11.71
N ARG A 125 -30.33 6.00 -11.13
CA ARG A 125 -29.40 7.13 -10.94
C ARG A 125 -28.16 6.76 -10.13
N LEU A 126 -28.34 5.98 -9.06
CA LEU A 126 -27.25 5.47 -8.24
C LEU A 126 -26.34 4.53 -9.04
N ALA A 127 -26.90 3.59 -9.80
CA ALA A 127 -26.15 2.67 -10.65
C ALA A 127 -25.35 3.43 -11.71
N ILE A 128 -25.97 4.38 -12.42
CA ILE A 128 -25.30 5.23 -13.42
C ILE A 128 -24.13 5.97 -12.80
N ALA A 129 -24.30 6.58 -11.61
CA ALA A 129 -23.25 7.29 -10.91
C ALA A 129 -22.06 6.38 -10.55
N VAL A 130 -22.34 5.20 -10.00
CA VAL A 130 -21.31 4.21 -9.62
C VAL A 130 -20.56 3.70 -10.85
N ILE A 131 -21.28 3.32 -11.91
CA ILE A 131 -20.67 2.83 -13.17
C ILE A 131 -19.80 3.93 -13.78
N ALA A 132 -20.31 5.16 -13.87
CA ALA A 132 -19.59 6.28 -14.45
C ALA A 132 -18.31 6.62 -13.69
N ILE A 133 -18.36 6.75 -12.37
CA ILE A 133 -17.17 7.02 -11.55
C ILE A 133 -16.16 5.88 -11.70
N THR A 134 -16.62 4.63 -11.71
CA THR A 134 -15.72 3.48 -11.87
C THR A 134 -15.07 3.47 -13.25
N LEU A 135 -15.81 3.76 -14.33
CA LEU A 135 -15.25 3.89 -15.67
C LEU A 135 -14.27 5.06 -15.80
N LEU A 136 -14.54 6.19 -15.16
CA LEU A 136 -13.60 7.31 -15.12
C LEU A 136 -12.31 6.97 -14.36
N LEU A 137 -12.42 6.18 -13.28
CA LEU A 137 -11.27 5.70 -12.51
C LEU A 137 -10.52 4.56 -13.21
N SER A 138 -11.13 3.93 -14.21
CA SER A 138 -10.63 2.71 -14.82
C SER A 138 -9.26 2.84 -15.47
N PRO A 139 -8.96 3.87 -16.28
CA PRO A 139 -7.63 4.03 -16.86
C PRO A 139 -6.56 4.20 -15.78
N ALA A 140 -6.87 4.95 -14.71
CA ALA A 140 -5.97 5.12 -13.57
C ALA A 140 -5.77 3.80 -12.81
N TRP A 141 -6.84 3.02 -12.62
CA TRP A 141 -6.78 1.71 -11.98
C TRP A 141 -5.96 0.72 -12.80
N MET A 142 -6.21 0.62 -14.10
CA MET A 142 -5.41 -0.17 -15.05
C MET A 142 -3.96 0.25 -14.98
N SER A 143 -3.65 1.54 -14.93
CA SER A 143 -2.26 1.99 -14.76
C SER A 143 -1.64 1.64 -13.42
N ILE A 144 -2.43 1.50 -12.34
CA ILE A 144 -1.92 1.08 -11.03
C ILE A 144 -1.74 -0.43 -10.99
N MET A 145 -2.68 -1.22 -11.53
CA MET A 145 -2.53 -2.68 -11.68
C MET A 145 -1.33 -2.96 -12.56
N HIS A 146 -1.26 -2.23 -13.65
CA HIS A 146 -0.08 -2.09 -14.46
C HIS A 146 1.04 -1.23 -13.87
N ARG A 147 1.21 -1.20 -12.56
CA ARG A 147 2.50 -0.88 -11.92
C ARG A 147 2.79 -1.85 -10.81
N ILE A 148 1.71 -2.27 -10.17
CA ILE A 148 1.63 -3.36 -9.23
C ILE A 148 2.28 -4.57 -9.88
N GLU A 149 1.77 -5.13 -10.97
CA GLU A 149 2.34 -6.35 -11.57
C GLU A 149 3.89 -6.22 -11.84
N ASP A 150 4.44 -5.04 -12.13
CA ASP A 150 5.87 -4.69 -12.42
C ASP A 150 6.71 -4.70 -11.16
N MET A 151 6.12 -4.99 -10.01
CA MET A 151 6.81 -5.00 -8.73
C MET A 151 7.02 -6.40 -8.10
N ALA A 152 6.57 -7.52 -8.68
CA ALA A 152 6.79 -8.90 -8.14
C ALA A 152 7.21 -10.13 -9.04
N SER A 153 7.74 -10.03 -10.28
CA SER A 153 8.55 -11.06 -11.04
C SER A 153 10.08 -10.96 -11.03
N GLU A 154 10.76 -10.02 -10.36
CA GLU A 154 12.16 -10.34 -9.93
C GLU A 154 12.16 -11.38 -8.77
N ASN A 155 11.17 -12.27 -8.72
CA ASN A 155 11.25 -13.61 -8.14
C ASN A 155 10.38 -14.51 -9.06
N TYR A 156 11.03 -15.26 -9.96
CA TYR A 156 10.44 -15.73 -11.23
C TYR A 156 9.10 -16.51 -11.13
N SER A 157 8.29 -16.42 -12.19
CA SER A 157 6.95 -17.04 -12.44
C SER A 157 5.72 -16.37 -11.80
N SER A 158 5.86 -15.13 -11.35
CA SER A 158 4.84 -14.40 -10.60
C SER A 158 4.90 -12.91 -10.95
N TYR A 159 3.80 -12.28 -11.35
CA TYR A 159 3.53 -10.82 -11.33
C TYR A 159 4.43 -9.84 -12.16
N ARG A 160 5.76 -9.71 -12.05
CA ARG A 160 6.62 -8.75 -12.88
C ARG A 160 6.71 -9.12 -14.35
N GLU A 161 6.44 -10.35 -14.77
CA GLU A 161 6.70 -10.76 -16.15
C GLU A 161 5.53 -10.36 -17.04
N ALA A 162 4.33 -10.40 -16.46
CA ALA A 162 3.11 -9.86 -17.07
C ALA A 162 3.14 -8.33 -17.19
N LEU A 163 4.01 -7.68 -16.42
CA LEU A 163 4.03 -6.24 -16.36
C LEU A 163 5.21 -5.54 -16.97
N SER A 164 6.37 -6.18 -16.94
CA SER A 164 7.54 -5.63 -17.62
C SER A 164 7.28 -5.47 -19.12
N GLU A 165 6.37 -6.28 -19.66
CA GLU A 165 5.88 -6.18 -21.03
C GLU A 165 4.89 -5.02 -21.25
N ALA A 166 4.15 -4.61 -20.22
CA ALA A 166 3.09 -3.62 -20.30
C ALA A 166 3.56 -2.15 -20.08
N TYR A 167 4.63 -1.90 -19.30
CA TYR A 167 5.00 -0.54 -18.84
C TYR A 167 6.43 -0.08 -19.15
N HIS A 168 7.09 -0.70 -20.13
CA HIS A 168 8.46 -0.40 -20.52
C HIS A 168 8.69 1.07 -20.99
N ASN A 169 7.65 1.78 -21.44
CA ASN A 169 7.81 3.11 -22.07
C ASN A 169 7.61 4.34 -21.16
N GLU A 170 7.13 4.22 -19.91
CA GLU A 170 6.73 5.41 -19.12
C GLU A 170 7.50 5.68 -17.81
N ILE A 171 8.37 4.78 -17.34
CA ILE A 171 9.04 4.92 -16.02
C ILE A 171 10.54 5.28 -16.14
N GLU A 172 10.88 6.32 -16.90
CA GLU A 172 12.17 7.00 -16.74
C GLU A 172 12.04 8.36 -16.00
N THR A 173 10.83 8.91 -15.88
CA THR A 173 10.65 10.30 -15.38
C THR A 173 10.12 10.42 -13.94
N ALA A 174 9.48 9.39 -13.36
CA ALA A 174 8.85 9.49 -12.04
C ALA A 174 9.69 8.95 -10.86
N GLY A 175 10.79 8.25 -11.13
CA GLY A 175 11.63 7.57 -10.14
C GLY A 175 12.48 8.49 -9.26
N GLU A 176 12.81 9.70 -9.72
CA GLU A 176 13.74 10.58 -8.99
C GLU A 176 13.11 11.27 -7.76
N GLY A 177 11.81 11.58 -7.81
CA GLY A 177 11.18 12.39 -6.75
C GLY A 177 11.02 11.66 -5.42
N LEU A 178 10.66 10.37 -5.45
CA LEU A 178 10.30 9.62 -4.25
C LEU A 178 11.52 9.02 -3.53
N TYR A 179 12.60 8.75 -4.27
CA TYR A 179 13.88 8.28 -3.72
C TYR A 179 14.53 9.38 -2.86
N TRP A 180 14.58 10.62 -3.36
CA TRP A 180 15.13 11.76 -2.62
C TRP A 180 14.38 12.05 -1.31
N VAL A 181 13.07 11.82 -1.26
CA VAL A 181 12.26 11.98 -0.03
C VAL A 181 12.63 10.94 1.03
N LYS A 182 12.85 9.67 0.65
CA LYS A 182 13.28 8.61 1.58
C LYS A 182 14.70 8.83 2.09
N VAL A 183 15.63 9.20 1.21
CA VAL A 183 17.03 9.50 1.57
C VAL A 183 17.09 10.68 2.54
N ARG A 184 16.36 11.77 2.25
CA ARG A 184 16.30 12.96 3.11
C ARG A 184 15.71 12.66 4.47
N ARG A 185 14.67 11.82 4.57
CA ARG A 185 14.11 11.35 5.86
C ARG A 185 15.12 10.53 6.67
N ARG A 186 15.92 9.68 6.03
CA ARG A 186 16.92 8.83 6.69
C ARG A 186 18.10 9.65 7.21
N ALA A 187 18.59 10.59 6.41
CA ALA A 187 19.63 11.54 6.80
C ALA A 187 19.21 12.40 8.01
N LEU A 188 17.95 12.87 8.03
CA LEU A 188 17.43 13.70 9.12
C LEU A 188 17.30 12.94 10.45
N ARG A 189 16.98 11.64 10.40
CA ARG A 189 16.94 10.76 11.59
C ARG A 189 18.33 10.53 12.15
N MET A 190 19.32 10.26 11.31
CA MET A 190 20.71 10.06 11.75
C MET A 190 21.32 11.35 12.31
N ALA A 191 21.02 12.51 11.72
CA ALA A 191 21.46 13.80 12.25
C ALA A 191 20.87 14.11 13.65
N ARG A 192 19.62 13.70 13.92
CA ARG A 192 18.99 13.85 15.24
C ARG A 192 19.56 12.89 16.28
N ALA A 193 19.86 11.66 15.90
CA ALA A 193 20.50 10.68 16.79
C ALA A 193 21.92 11.15 17.21
N LYS A 194 22.72 11.65 16.25
CA LYS A 194 24.08 12.15 16.52
C LYS A 194 24.09 13.41 17.40
N ARG A 195 23.06 14.26 17.30
CA ARG A 195 22.89 15.44 18.17
C ARG A 195 22.48 15.08 19.61
N ARG A 196 21.72 14.01 19.82
CA ARG A 196 21.40 13.51 21.18
C ARG A 196 22.64 12.95 21.87
N GLY A 197 23.40 12.10 21.18
CA GLY A 197 24.66 11.56 21.73
C GLY A 197 25.69 12.63 22.08
N ARG A 198 25.83 13.69 21.26
CA ARG A 198 26.74 14.82 21.57
C ARG A 198 26.30 15.65 22.78
N LYS A 199 24.99 15.82 22.99
CA LYS A 199 24.46 16.53 24.17
C LYS A 199 24.61 15.70 25.44
N GLU A 200 24.44 14.39 25.34
CA GLU A 200 24.63 13.45 26.45
C GLU A 200 26.11 13.33 26.83
N ALA A 201 27.01 13.25 25.85
CA ALA A 201 28.46 13.27 26.09
C ALA A 201 28.94 14.61 26.69
N ALA A 202 28.48 15.76 26.17
CA ALA A 202 28.84 17.06 26.73
C ALA A 202 28.30 17.26 28.16
N LYS A 203 27.11 16.71 28.48
CA LYS A 203 26.54 16.74 29.83
C LYS A 203 27.30 15.83 30.80
N ALA A 204 27.76 14.67 30.34
CA ALA A 204 28.60 13.76 31.11
C ALA A 204 29.98 14.35 31.40
N GLU A 205 30.61 15.01 30.41
CA GLU A 205 31.87 15.76 30.60
C GLU A 205 31.69 16.94 31.57
N GLN A 206 30.59 17.69 31.48
CA GLN A 206 30.27 18.76 32.44
C GLN A 206 30.05 18.24 33.87
N MET A 207 29.35 17.11 34.04
CA MET A 207 29.16 16.49 35.37
C MET A 207 30.48 15.95 35.94
N ALA A 208 31.35 15.38 35.10
CA ALA A 208 32.68 14.94 35.51
C ALA A 208 33.58 16.13 35.91
N ALA A 209 33.51 17.24 35.16
CA ALA A 209 34.24 18.47 35.48
C ALA A 209 33.72 19.17 36.76
N LEU A 210 32.40 19.15 37.01
CA LEU A 210 31.82 19.63 38.27
C LEU A 210 32.25 18.78 39.47
N ALA A 211 32.39 17.46 39.30
CA ALA A 211 32.87 16.56 40.35
C ALA A 211 34.35 16.79 40.69
N SER A 212 35.18 17.25 39.74
CA SER A 212 36.58 17.62 39.97
C SER A 212 36.79 19.02 40.57
N LEU A 213 35.73 19.83 40.69
CA LEU A 213 35.80 21.25 41.09
C LEU A 213 35.02 21.56 42.37
N SER A 214 34.67 20.58 43.21
CA SER A 214 34.18 20.88 44.56
C SER A 214 35.38 21.12 45.49
N PRO A 215 35.60 22.37 45.96
CA PRO A 215 36.66 22.69 46.89
C PRO A 215 36.19 22.46 48.32
N SER A 216 37.16 22.08 49.15
CA SER A 216 37.24 22.46 50.57
C SER A 216 36.52 23.80 50.85
N ALA A 217 35.47 23.74 51.66
CA ALA A 217 35.01 24.86 52.50
C ALA A 217 34.12 24.24 53.59
N GLY A 218 34.39 24.32 54.88
CA GLY A 218 35.43 25.01 55.64
C GLY A 218 34.91 25.10 57.09
N GLU A 219 35.79 25.25 58.07
CA GLU A 219 35.53 26.04 59.29
C GLU A 219 36.81 26.16 60.16
N GLY A 220 37.33 27.40 60.23
CA GLY A 220 37.90 28.02 61.44
C GLY A 220 39.19 27.50 62.08
N GLU A 221 40.31 28.19 61.84
CA GLU A 221 41.32 28.46 62.88
C GLU A 221 40.94 29.78 63.62
N PRO A 222 41.40 30.10 64.86
CA PRO A 222 42.53 29.48 65.58
C PRO A 222 42.34 29.24 67.11
N ALA A 223 43.40 28.66 67.71
CA ALA A 223 43.92 28.91 69.06
C ALA A 223 43.63 27.92 70.23
N GLN A 224 44.69 27.16 70.54
CA GLN A 224 45.33 26.97 71.87
C GLN A 224 44.70 26.04 72.95
N HIS A 225 45.65 25.38 73.64
CA HIS A 225 45.54 24.62 74.92
C HIS A 225 44.77 23.29 74.83
N GLU A 226 45.10 22.18 75.48
CA GLU A 226 46.19 21.80 76.40
C GLU A 226 45.92 20.31 76.75
N GLN A 227 47.00 19.51 76.82
CA GLN A 227 47.18 18.32 77.67
C GLN A 227 46.23 17.09 77.65
N ALA A 228 46.91 15.95 77.46
CA ALA A 228 46.97 14.79 78.36
C ALA A 228 45.93 13.65 78.27
N GLY A 229 46.43 12.45 78.58
CA GLY A 229 45.67 11.29 79.08
C GLY A 229 45.30 10.29 77.99
N GLU A 230 46.13 9.27 77.73
CA GLU A 230 46.08 7.95 78.38
C GLU A 230 45.11 6.94 77.71
N ARG A 231 45.59 5.68 77.70
CA ARG A 231 45.08 4.49 77.01
C ARG A 231 43.87 3.86 77.78
N PRO A 232 43.55 2.55 77.66
CA PRO A 232 43.19 1.66 76.52
C PRO A 232 41.87 0.87 76.77
N VAL A 233 41.63 -0.17 75.95
CA VAL A 233 40.94 -1.47 76.22
C VAL A 233 39.59 -1.71 75.48
N GLN A 234 39.68 -2.55 74.41
CA GLN A 234 38.94 -3.78 74.04
C GLN A 234 37.59 -4.18 74.73
N PRO A 235 36.87 -5.25 74.28
CA PRO A 235 36.41 -5.67 72.94
C PRO A 235 34.94 -6.23 72.99
N HIS A 236 34.58 -7.16 72.08
CA HIS A 236 33.32 -7.94 71.89
C HIS A 236 32.27 -7.31 70.97
N GLY A 237 31.65 -8.02 70.03
CA GLY A 237 31.70 -9.45 69.68
C GLY A 237 30.55 -9.79 68.73
N ASP A 238 30.75 -10.86 67.93
CA ASP A 238 29.74 -11.72 67.26
C ASP A 238 28.72 -11.10 66.30
N ALA A 239 28.18 -11.79 65.28
CA ALA A 239 28.42 -13.07 64.63
C ALA A 239 27.47 -13.14 63.41
N GLY A 240 27.71 -14.09 62.52
CA GLY A 240 26.73 -14.58 61.54
C GLY A 240 27.12 -14.23 60.10
N GLU A 241 27.81 -15.09 59.33
CA GLU A 241 27.35 -16.37 58.74
C GLU A 241 26.31 -16.10 57.63
N SER A 242 26.38 -16.60 56.39
CA SER A 242 27.16 -17.69 55.78
C SER A 242 27.15 -17.56 54.26
N ALA A 243 28.14 -18.21 53.65
CA ALA A 243 28.10 -19.02 52.42
C ALA A 243 27.44 -18.42 51.16
N GLY A 244 28.19 -18.25 50.08
CA GLY A 244 28.67 -19.35 49.23
C GLY A 244 27.86 -19.29 47.93
N ASP A 245 28.35 -19.53 46.73
CA ASP A 245 29.42 -20.40 46.30
C ASP A 245 29.84 -19.97 44.88
N LEU A 246 30.98 -20.54 44.51
CA LEU A 246 31.96 -20.28 43.47
C LEU A 246 31.52 -20.70 42.05
N GLY A 247 32.37 -20.34 41.09
CA GLY A 247 32.48 -21.06 39.80
C GLY A 247 32.39 -20.14 38.59
N ASN A 248 33.45 -19.46 38.11
CA ASN A 248 34.57 -20.02 37.33
C ASN A 248 34.06 -20.89 36.14
N LEU A 249 34.44 -20.79 34.86
CA LEU A 249 35.56 -20.19 34.14
C LEU A 249 35.27 -20.22 32.61
N GLU A 250 36.01 -19.38 31.89
CA GLU A 250 36.64 -19.65 30.57
C GLU A 250 35.82 -19.72 29.27
N SER A 251 36.28 -18.86 28.34
CA SER A 251 36.15 -18.86 26.88
C SER A 251 37.15 -19.87 26.26
N PRO A 252 37.53 -19.77 24.97
CA PRO A 252 36.81 -19.83 23.69
C PRO A 252 37.33 -20.98 22.78
N ARG A 253 36.67 -21.33 21.66
CA ARG A 253 37.32 -21.76 20.38
C ARG A 253 36.33 -22.21 19.28
N ARG A 254 36.57 -21.68 18.06
CA ARG A 254 36.33 -22.29 16.72
C ARG A 254 37.33 -23.47 16.50
N PRO A 255 37.26 -24.36 15.47
CA PRO A 255 36.87 -24.12 14.06
C PRO A 255 36.20 -25.28 13.26
N ASP A 256 35.80 -24.94 12.03
CA ASP A 256 35.76 -25.66 10.72
C ASP A 256 35.48 -27.18 10.59
N ALA A 257 34.51 -27.52 9.73
CA ALA A 257 34.36 -28.71 8.84
C ALA A 257 32.95 -28.58 8.18
N VAL A 258 32.65 -28.83 6.90
CA VAL A 258 33.18 -29.68 5.81
C VAL A 258 32.86 -28.99 4.48
#